data_AF-A0A940YJR5-F1
#
_entry.id   AF-A0A940YJR5-F1
#
_cell.length_a   1.000
_cell.length_b   1.000
_cell.length_c   1.000
_cell.angle_alpha   90.00
_cell.angle_beta   90.00
_cell.angle_gamma   90.00
#
_symmetry.space_group_name_H-M   'P 1'
#
loop_
_entity.id
_entity.type
_entity.pdbx_description
1 polymer ?
#
loop_
_entity_poly.entity_id
_entity_poly.type
_entity_poly.pdbx_seq_one_letter_code
_entity_poly.pdbx_strand_id
1 'polypeptide(L)'
;MSHSNAFEESAWPFDAAINAASFTTKYVLDGSLPILEVYHDHDGDWQFMCGTTNASADAKVVCLGCMIDCDPTLVQLADLPEGWLAHRESPAQPWARESYEDSDAANEA
;
A
#
# COMPACT_ATOMS: atom_id res chain seq x y z
N MET A 1 -6.06 14.05 15.47
CA MET A 1 -6.08 12.69 16.07
C MET A 1 -4.72 12.09 15.79
N SER A 2 -3.80 12.16 16.73
CA SER A 2 -2.50 11.49 16.60
C SER A 2 -2.68 10.08 17.14
N HIS A 3 -2.65 9.09 16.26
CA HIS A 3 -2.57 7.69 16.67
C HIS A 3 -1.09 7.40 16.94
N SER A 4 -0.79 6.79 18.09
CA SER A 4 0.57 6.34 18.39
C SER A 4 0.88 5.12 17.52
N ASN A 5 1.72 5.31 16.51
CA ASN A 5 2.30 4.21 15.73
C ASN A 5 3.26 3.40 16.61
N ALA A 6 3.38 2.09 16.34
CA ALA A 6 4.22 1.20 17.17
C ALA A 6 5.73 1.33 16.87
N PHE A 7 6.12 2.24 15.98
CA PHE A 7 7.50 2.47 15.55
C PHE A 7 7.96 3.91 15.84
N GLU A 8 9.25 4.05 16.15
CA GLU A 8 9.92 5.34 16.33
C GLU A 8 9.95 6.09 15.00
N GLU A 9 9.50 7.36 14.95
CA GLU A 9 9.47 8.17 13.72
C GLU A 9 10.85 8.28 13.05
N SER A 10 11.93 8.20 13.83
CA SER A 10 13.31 8.24 13.33
C SER A 10 13.74 7.00 12.53
N ALA A 11 12.99 5.90 12.60
CA ALA A 11 13.25 4.67 11.88
C ALA A 11 12.33 4.48 10.65
N TRP A 12 11.57 5.52 10.30
CA TRP A 12 10.64 5.48 9.19
C TRP A 12 11.38 5.36 7.83
N PRO A 13 11.13 4.29 7.05
CA PRO A 13 11.93 3.99 5.87
C PRO A 13 11.38 4.57 4.56
N PHE A 14 10.16 5.11 4.57
CA PHE A 14 9.51 5.63 3.36
C PHE A 14 9.80 7.12 3.17
N ASP A 15 9.84 7.56 1.91
CA ASP A 15 9.95 8.97 1.56
C ASP A 15 8.66 9.75 1.84
N ALA A 16 7.52 9.07 1.88
CA ALA A 16 6.22 9.63 2.27
C ALA A 16 6.11 9.81 3.80
N ALA A 17 5.32 10.77 4.29
CA ALA A 17 5.13 10.94 5.73
C ALA A 17 4.41 9.73 6.36
N ILE A 18 4.65 9.48 7.66
CA ILE A 18 3.97 8.40 8.43
C ILE A 18 2.45 8.52 8.36
N ASN A 19 1.95 9.76 8.37
CA ASN A 19 0.54 10.09 8.28
C ASN A 19 0.05 10.31 6.83
N ALA A 20 0.87 9.98 5.82
CA ALA A 20 0.46 10.04 4.42
C ALA A 20 -0.79 9.19 4.20
N ALA A 21 -1.70 9.68 3.36
CA ALA A 21 -2.89 8.95 3.01
C ALA A 21 -2.51 7.71 2.19
N SER A 22 -3.18 6.61 2.46
CA SER A 22 -3.09 5.39 1.69
C SER A 22 -4.46 4.75 1.57
N PHE A 23 -4.67 4.03 0.48
CA PHE A 23 -5.90 3.34 0.17
C PHE A 23 -5.77 1.86 0.49
N THR A 24 -6.84 1.27 0.98
CA THR A 24 -6.91 -0.17 1.24
C THR A 24 -8.35 -0.64 1.24
N THR A 25 -8.59 -1.92 1.50
CA THR A 25 -9.93 -2.46 1.66
C THR A 25 -10.24 -2.72 3.12
N LYS A 26 -11.53 -2.69 3.48
CA LYS A 26 -12.00 -3.04 4.83
C LYS A 26 -11.52 -4.43 5.29
N TYR A 27 -11.36 -5.37 4.36
CA TYR A 27 -10.94 -6.75 4.63
C TYR A 27 -9.45 -6.88 4.96
N VAL A 28 -8.63 -5.97 4.44
CA VAL A 28 -7.22 -5.87 4.84
C VAL A 28 -7.16 -5.28 6.25
N LEU A 29 -7.91 -4.19 6.49
CA LEU A 29 -7.89 -3.51 7.78
C LEU A 29 -8.45 -4.34 8.95
N ASP A 30 -9.47 -5.14 8.70
CA ASP A 30 -10.02 -6.04 9.72
C ASP A 30 -9.19 -7.33 9.91
N GLY A 31 -8.13 -7.51 9.11
CA GLY A 31 -7.25 -8.67 9.14
C GLY A 31 -7.85 -9.95 8.57
N SER A 32 -9.02 -9.88 7.92
CA SER A 32 -9.67 -11.05 7.32
C SER A 32 -8.95 -11.55 6.07
N LEU A 33 -8.30 -10.66 5.32
CA LEU A 33 -7.53 -10.98 4.13
C LEU A 33 -6.14 -10.36 4.16
N PRO A 34 -5.11 -11.07 3.66
CA PRO A 34 -3.76 -10.54 3.60
C PRO A 34 -3.62 -9.48 2.51
N ILE A 35 -2.56 -8.67 2.61
CA ILE A 35 -2.11 -7.80 1.53
C ILE A 35 -1.35 -8.65 0.51
N LEU A 36 -1.81 -8.65 -0.73
CA LEU A 36 -1.20 -9.41 -1.83
C LEU A 36 -0.71 -8.51 -2.96
N GLU A 37 -1.22 -7.28 -3.05
CA GLU A 37 -0.84 -6.31 -4.06
C GLU A 37 -0.64 -4.95 -3.39
N VAL A 38 0.43 -4.26 -3.80
CA VAL A 38 0.78 -2.92 -3.33
C VAL A 38 1.09 -2.07 -4.55
N TYR A 39 0.40 -0.94 -4.66
CA TYR A 39 0.62 0.02 -5.73
C TYR A 39 1.24 1.27 -5.13
N HIS A 40 2.31 1.75 -5.75
CA HIS A 40 2.80 3.11 -5.57
C HIS A 40 2.43 3.87 -6.83
N ASP A 41 1.37 4.66 -6.73
CA ASP A 41 0.76 5.32 -7.86
C ASP A 41 1.68 6.39 -8.47
N HIS A 42 1.38 6.80 -9.70
CA HIS A 42 2.13 7.85 -10.39
C HIS A 42 1.99 9.21 -9.69
N ASP A 43 0.90 9.41 -8.94
CA ASP A 43 0.68 10.59 -8.10
C ASP A 43 1.33 10.48 -6.70
N GLY A 44 2.06 9.39 -6.41
CA GLY A 44 2.73 9.14 -5.13
C GLY A 44 1.81 8.56 -4.04
N ASP A 45 0.57 8.24 -4.38
CA ASP A 45 -0.39 7.60 -3.48
C ASP A 45 -0.09 6.10 -3.30
N TRP A 46 -0.27 5.60 -2.08
CA TRP A 46 -0.07 4.19 -1.75
C TRP A 46 -1.38 3.43 -1.69
N GLN A 47 -1.44 2.25 -2.29
CA GLN A 47 -2.63 1.38 -2.25
C GLN A 47 -2.25 -0.05 -1.83
N PHE A 48 -3.02 -0.63 -0.89
CA PHE A 48 -2.77 -1.95 -0.31
C PHE A 48 -4.00 -2.85 -0.47
N MET A 49 -3.90 -3.84 -1.36
CA MET A 49 -5.02 -4.64 -1.83
C MET A 49 -4.84 -6.12 -1.50
N CYS A 50 -5.97 -6.81 -1.34
CA CYS A 50 -6.01 -8.23 -1.04
C CYS A 50 -6.16 -9.14 -2.27
N GLY A 51 -6.14 -8.57 -3.49
CA GLY A 51 -6.30 -9.31 -4.75
C GLY A 51 -7.68 -9.92 -5.00
N THR A 52 -8.68 -9.65 -4.16
CA THR A 52 -10.03 -10.26 -4.29
C THR A 52 -11.15 -9.26 -4.59
N THR A 53 -10.97 -7.97 -4.29
CA THR A 53 -11.98 -6.94 -4.54
C THR A 53 -11.34 -5.57 -4.74
N ASN A 54 -11.82 -4.84 -5.75
CA ASN A 54 -11.51 -3.43 -6.00
C ASN A 54 -12.78 -2.56 -5.88
N ALA A 55 -13.80 -3.06 -5.18
CA ALA A 55 -15.06 -2.35 -5.03
C ALA A 55 -14.88 -1.10 -4.16
N SER A 56 -15.28 0.06 -4.68
CA SER A 56 -15.20 1.34 -3.95
C SER A 56 -15.97 1.35 -2.63
N ALA A 57 -17.03 0.54 -2.50
CA ALA A 57 -17.78 0.38 -1.25
C ALA A 57 -16.95 -0.25 -0.12
N ASP A 58 -15.91 -1.00 -0.47
CA ASP A 58 -14.99 -1.65 0.47
C ASP A 58 -13.72 -0.82 0.69
N ALA A 59 -13.50 0.21 -0.12
CA ALA A 59 -12.34 1.07 -0.02
C ALA A 59 -12.33 1.89 1.27
N LYS A 60 -11.14 2.03 1.85
CA LYS A 60 -10.85 2.76 3.07
C LYS A 60 -9.60 3.59 2.87
N VAL A 61 -9.60 4.77 3.47
CA VAL A 61 -8.42 5.64 3.54
C VAL A 61 -7.85 5.55 4.94
N VAL A 62 -6.55 5.26 5.04
CA VAL A 62 -5.82 5.11 6.30
C VAL A 62 -4.44 5.74 6.19
N CYS A 63 -3.77 5.91 7.32
CA CYS A 63 -2.41 6.38 7.33
C CYS A 63 -1.44 5.29 6.86
N LEU A 64 -0.39 5.65 6.11
CA LEU A 64 0.62 4.70 5.66
C LEU A 64 1.27 3.96 6.83
N GLY A 65 1.57 4.66 7.92
CA GLY A 65 2.05 4.04 9.16
C GLY A 65 1.09 3.00 9.75
N CYS A 66 -0.22 3.20 9.62
CA CYS A 66 -1.24 2.27 10.09
C CYS A 66 -1.16 0.94 9.32
N MET A 67 -0.81 1.00 8.04
CA MET A 67 -0.60 -0.19 7.21
C MET A 67 0.68 -0.93 7.59
N ILE A 68 1.74 -0.21 7.93
CA ILE A 68 2.99 -0.82 8.41
C ILE A 68 2.80 -1.49 9.78
N ASP A 69 2.01 -0.87 10.67
CA ASP A 69 1.63 -1.48 11.94
C ASP A 69 0.78 -2.76 11.72
N CYS A 70 -0.03 -2.80 10.65
CA CYS A 70 -0.84 -3.96 10.28
C CYS A 70 -0.02 -5.09 9.66
N ASP A 71 0.89 -4.78 8.73
CA ASP A 71 1.80 -5.73 8.09
C ASP A 71 3.23 -5.14 8.02
N PRO A 72 4.11 -5.48 8.98
CA PRO A 72 5.48 -5.01 9.00
C PRO A 72 6.32 -5.46 7.80
N THR A 73 5.86 -6.48 7.04
CA THR A 73 6.57 -6.93 5.84
C THR A 73 6.55 -5.86 4.73
N LEU A 74 5.66 -4.88 4.81
CA LEU A 74 5.60 -3.74 3.89
C LEU A 74 6.83 -2.83 3.94
N VAL A 75 7.61 -2.85 5.03
CA VAL A 75 8.87 -2.08 5.13
C VAL A 75 9.85 -2.41 3.99
N GLN A 76 9.83 -3.64 3.50
CA GLN A 76 10.72 -4.05 2.39
C GLN A 76 10.33 -3.44 1.04
N LEU A 77 9.18 -2.77 0.96
CA LEU A 77 8.64 -2.07 -0.21
C LEU A 77 8.84 -0.55 -0.09
N ALA A 78 9.52 -0.06 0.94
CA ALA A 78 9.75 1.38 1.11
C ALA A 78 10.54 2.04 -0.03
N ASP A 79 11.29 1.24 -0.79
CA ASP A 79 12.05 1.63 -1.98
C ASP A 79 11.27 1.45 -3.29
N LEU A 80 9.98 1.08 -3.23
CA LEU A 80 9.16 0.89 -4.43
C LEU A 80 8.97 2.24 -5.13
N PRO A 81 9.38 2.39 -6.40
CA PRO A 81 9.24 3.66 -7.12
C PRO A 81 7.77 3.98 -7.45
N GLU A 82 7.47 5.25 -7.69
CA GLU A 82 6.17 5.67 -8.26
C GLU A 82 5.93 5.00 -9.62
N GLY A 83 4.69 4.62 -9.91
CA GLY A 83 4.31 3.86 -11.11
C GLY A 83 4.71 2.38 -11.06
N TRP A 84 4.97 1.84 -9.85
CA TRP A 84 5.28 0.42 -9.68
C TRP A 84 4.26 -0.29 -8.82
N LEU A 85 4.10 -1.57 -9.14
CA LEU A 85 3.31 -2.56 -8.45
C LEU A 85 4.25 -3.57 -7.81
N ALA A 86 3.96 -3.95 -6.57
CA ALA A 86 4.52 -5.14 -5.94
C ALA A 86 3.38 -6.13 -5.63
N HIS A 87 3.52 -7.39 -6.07
CA HIS A 87 2.51 -8.42 -5.85
C HIS A 87 3.12 -9.73 -5.34
N ARG A 88 2.36 -10.52 -4.59
CA ARG A 88 2.76 -11.84 -4.06
C ARG A 88 1.58 -12.81 -4.04
N GLU A 89 1.86 -14.10 -4.21
CA GLU A 89 0.80 -15.13 -4.18
C GLU A 89 0.26 -15.39 -2.77
N SER A 90 1.09 -15.17 -1.74
CA SER A 90 0.71 -15.31 -0.33
C SER A 90 1.68 -14.55 0.59
N PRO A 91 1.33 -14.32 1.87
CA PRO A 91 2.22 -13.63 2.83
C PRO A 91 3.60 -14.27 3.02
N ALA A 92 3.75 -15.55 2.70
CA ALA A 92 5.01 -16.28 2.85
C ALA A 92 5.90 -16.22 1.59
N GLN A 93 5.40 -15.68 0.47
CA GLN A 93 6.15 -15.56 -0.77
C GLN A 93 6.80 -14.18 -0.90
N PRO A 94 7.94 -14.08 -1.60
CA PRO A 94 8.57 -12.80 -1.88
C PRO A 94 7.68 -11.94 -2.79
N TRP A 95 7.86 -10.62 -2.72
CA TRP A 95 7.22 -9.70 -3.64
C TRP A 95 7.89 -9.78 -5.02
N ALA A 96 7.08 -10.00 -6.05
CA ALA A 96 7.42 -9.66 -7.42
C ALA A 96 7.11 -8.18 -7.63
N ARG A 97 7.99 -7.46 -8.34
CA ARG A 97 7.89 -6.02 -8.57
C ARG A 97 7.90 -5.75 -10.07
N GLU A 98 6.99 -4.91 -10.55
CA GLU A 98 6.91 -4.51 -11.95
C GLU A 98 6.45 -3.06 -12.07
N SER A 99 6.93 -2.36 -13.10
CA SER A 99 6.38 -1.06 -13.48
C SER A 99 5.06 -1.26 -14.22
N TYR A 100 4.08 -0.41 -13.97
CA TYR A 100 2.86 -0.37 -14.75
C TYR A 100 2.73 0.97 -15.49
N GLU A 101 1.98 0.95 -16.60
CA GLU A 101 1.64 2.17 -17.31
C GLU A 101 0.45 2.82 -16.63
N ASP A 102 0.49 4.14 -16.53
CA ASP A 102 -0.64 4.92 -16.04
C ASP A 102 -1.87 4.65 -16.91
N SER A 103 -2.87 3.99 -16.31
CA SER A 103 -4.10 3.64 -17.02
C SER A 103 -4.97 4.85 -17.37
N ASP A 104 -4.75 6.00 -16.73
CA ASP A 104 -5.42 7.27 -17.03
C ASP A 104 -4.70 8.06 -18.15
N ALA A 105 -3.41 7.83 -18.38
CA ALA A 105 -2.65 8.49 -19.46
C ALA A 105 -3.06 8.02 -20.88
N ALA A 106 -3.73 6.88 -21.00
CA ALA A 106 -4.07 6.29 -22.30
C ALA A 106 -5.26 6.96 -23.01
N ASN A 107 -5.93 7.96 -22.41
CA ASN A 107 -7.15 8.55 -22.97
C ASN A 107 -7.05 10.04 -23.36
N GLU A 108 -5.84 10.59 -23.52
CA GLU A 108 -5.62 11.97 -23.97
C GLU A 108 -4.99 12.08 -25.39
N ALA A 109 -5.37 11.20 -26.34
CA ALA A 109 -4.94 11.26 -27.74
C ALA A 109 -6.07 11.67 -28.71
#